data_AF-A0A1W9QMY4-F1
#
_entry.id   AF-A0A1W9QMY4-F1
#
_cell.length_a   1.000
_cell.length_b   1.000
_cell.length_c   1.000
_cell.angle_alpha   90.00
_cell.angle_beta   90.00
_cell.angle_gamma   90.00
#
_symmetry.space_group_name_H-M   'P 1'
#
loop_
_entity.id
_entity.type
_entity.pdbx_description
1 polymer ?
#
loop_
_entity_poly.entity_id
_entity_poly.type
_entity_poly.pdbx_seq_one_letter_code
_entity_poly.pdbx_strand_id
1 'polypeptide(L)'
;MKKNVILILMLVSLSSVFATVVDKIVAKVGREIILKSELEQRKQELEAAGLLQGNESDYDILNNMVEQKLVLMKAKEEGFSVDESELKSLAEQQIQQIASQFKSQQEFQNYLRKEAGLSVLELKEFYIKQLREEKLKSDIIQTEIKNKIHITEAEVQDYYNEHKDEIPLRPEMDEIGMIMRTIRPSEETRKKALVKINKIKDMLNEGEDFSELAEKYSDCPSAKNGGDLGFVEKGTLVKPFEEAAFSLIPGEVSEVVETKFGFHLIKLEEKKGNEIHVRHILIKVEPSEKDIEAETKLMENILEKLRSGEDFYELARTYSEDDSSAVRGGVIGEFTKDNYPELFKDYLVNLDYGEYTDLIKQDNMLYIFGKLKKIPARPYKYEEIYERLREMVISEKESELYENWIKELLKENYVEILLDE
;
A
#
# COMPACT_ATOMS: atom_id res chain seq x y z
N MET A 1 1.67 -88.80 -38.63
CA MET A 1 3.11 -88.96 -38.31
C MET A 1 3.78 -87.60 -38.37
N LYS A 2 4.40 -87.18 -37.26
CA LYS A 2 5.10 -85.91 -37.10
C LYS A 2 6.37 -85.87 -37.97
N LYS A 3 6.67 -84.74 -38.60
CA LYS A 3 8.05 -84.37 -38.98
C LYS A 3 8.32 -82.95 -38.49
N ASN A 4 9.26 -82.87 -37.56
CA ASN A 4 9.79 -81.65 -36.98
C ASN A 4 10.72 -80.98 -38.00
N VAL A 5 10.63 -79.65 -38.12
CA VAL A 5 11.71 -78.83 -38.68
C VAL A 5 12.05 -77.79 -37.61
N ILE A 6 13.27 -77.90 -37.09
CA ILE A 6 13.91 -76.95 -36.17
C ILE A 6 14.47 -75.83 -37.04
N LEU A 7 14.03 -74.59 -36.81
CA LEU A 7 14.62 -73.39 -37.42
C LEU A 7 15.39 -72.63 -36.35
N ILE A 8 16.70 -72.51 -36.56
CA ILE A 8 17.65 -71.78 -35.72
C ILE A 8 17.39 -70.28 -35.88
N LEU A 9 16.99 -69.61 -34.79
CA LEU A 9 16.84 -68.15 -34.75
C LEU A 9 18.20 -67.52 -34.42
N MET A 10 18.78 -66.81 -35.39
CA MET A 10 20.01 -66.04 -35.24
C MET A 10 19.65 -64.71 -34.56
N LEU A 11 20.12 -64.50 -33.32
CA LEU A 11 19.97 -63.23 -32.60
C LEU A 11 20.83 -62.16 -33.30
N VAL A 12 20.20 -61.16 -33.90
CA VAL A 12 20.86 -59.91 -34.28
C VAL A 12 20.55 -58.90 -33.18
N SER A 13 21.55 -58.55 -32.38
CA SER A 13 21.48 -57.44 -31.43
C SER A 13 21.48 -56.12 -32.21
N LEU A 14 20.30 -55.51 -32.41
CA LEU A 14 20.19 -54.11 -32.79
C LEU A 14 20.56 -53.25 -31.58
N SER A 15 21.76 -52.68 -31.60
CA SER A 15 22.12 -51.56 -30.73
C SER A 15 21.34 -50.33 -31.19
N SER A 16 20.35 -49.90 -30.42
CA SER A 16 19.71 -48.60 -30.59
C SER A 16 20.70 -47.49 -30.26
N VAL A 17 21.19 -46.82 -31.30
CA VAL A 17 21.88 -45.54 -31.18
C VAL A 17 20.82 -44.49 -30.85
N PHE A 18 20.82 -43.97 -29.62
CA PHE A 18 20.07 -42.76 -29.30
C PHE A 18 20.77 -41.58 -29.98
N ALA A 19 20.14 -41.02 -31.01
CA ALA A 19 20.60 -39.76 -31.61
C ALA A 19 20.33 -38.62 -30.62
N THR A 20 21.40 -38.02 -30.11
CA THR A 20 21.33 -36.73 -29.41
C THR A 20 20.84 -35.67 -30.38
N VAL A 21 19.65 -35.11 -30.16
CA VAL A 21 19.16 -33.97 -30.93
C VAL A 21 20.09 -32.80 -30.62
N VAL A 22 20.86 -32.36 -31.62
CA VAL A 22 21.72 -31.18 -31.50
C VAL A 22 20.80 -29.96 -31.49
N ASP A 23 20.86 -29.17 -30.42
CA ASP A 23 20.08 -27.95 -30.30
C ASP A 23 20.49 -26.93 -31.37
N LYS A 24 19.51 -26.32 -32.03
CA LYS A 24 19.73 -25.43 -33.18
C LYS A 24 20.02 -24.01 -32.70
N ILE A 25 20.97 -23.34 -33.35
CA ILE A 25 21.20 -21.90 -33.17
C ILE A 25 20.19 -21.15 -34.02
N VAL A 26 19.39 -20.27 -33.41
CA VAL A 26 18.39 -19.44 -34.08
C VAL A 26 18.83 -17.97 -34.22
N ALA A 27 19.80 -17.52 -33.44
CA ALA A 27 20.47 -16.26 -33.66
C ALA A 27 21.90 -16.25 -33.10
N LYS A 28 22.76 -15.40 -33.67
CA LYS A 28 24.09 -15.08 -33.13
C LYS A 28 24.15 -13.59 -32.86
N VAL A 29 24.66 -13.21 -31.68
CA VAL A 29 24.78 -11.81 -31.21
C VAL A 29 26.21 -11.62 -30.69
N GLY A 30 27.11 -11.12 -31.55
CA GLY A 30 28.53 -11.03 -31.26
C GLY A 30 29.16 -12.39 -30.94
N ARG A 31 29.49 -12.62 -29.67
CA ARG A 31 30.02 -13.91 -29.15
C ARG A 31 28.97 -14.79 -28.49
N GLU A 32 27.76 -14.25 -28.29
CA GLU A 32 26.64 -14.95 -27.69
C GLU A 32 25.79 -15.60 -28.78
N ILE A 33 25.07 -16.67 -28.43
CA ILE A 33 24.11 -17.34 -29.31
C ILE A 33 22.74 -17.41 -28.61
N ILE A 34 21.68 -17.52 -29.40
CA ILE A 34 20.34 -17.89 -28.94
C ILE A 34 20.01 -19.25 -29.54
N LEU A 35 19.63 -20.19 -28.69
CA LEU A 35 19.24 -21.55 -29.08
C LEU A 35 17.73 -21.64 -29.31
N LYS A 36 17.28 -22.59 -30.15
CA LYS A 36 15.85 -22.82 -30.37
C LYS A 36 15.16 -23.22 -29.07
N SER A 37 15.82 -24.00 -28.21
CA SER A 37 15.29 -24.35 -26.88
C SER A 37 15.04 -23.13 -25.99
N GLU A 38 15.93 -22.13 -26.00
CA GLU A 38 15.77 -20.88 -25.25
C GLU A 38 14.59 -20.05 -25.77
N LEU A 39 14.40 -19.99 -27.10
CA LEU A 39 13.27 -19.32 -27.72
C LEU A 39 11.94 -19.99 -27.35
N GLU A 40 11.86 -21.32 -27.43
CA GLU A 40 10.67 -22.07 -27.03
C GLU A 40 10.38 -21.94 -25.53
N GLN A 41 11.42 -21.96 -24.69
CA GLN A 41 11.26 -21.73 -23.25
C GLN A 41 10.70 -20.33 -22.99
N ARG A 42 11.27 -19.31 -23.64
CA ARG A 42 10.81 -17.93 -23.50
C ARG A 42 9.34 -17.78 -23.91
N LYS A 43 8.94 -18.44 -24.98
CA LYS A 43 7.55 -18.47 -25.44
C LYS A 43 6.61 -19.09 -24.40
N GLN A 44 6.98 -20.25 -23.84
CA GLN A 44 6.19 -20.90 -22.79
C GLN A 44 6.05 -20.03 -21.53
N GLU A 45 7.10 -19.31 -21.15
CA GLU A 45 7.05 -18.37 -20.03
C GLU A 45 6.07 -17.22 -20.29
N LEU A 46 6.09 -16.65 -21.50
CA LEU A 46 5.16 -15.58 -21.89
C LEU A 46 3.71 -16.07 -21.98
N GLU A 47 3.48 -17.30 -22.46
CA GLU A 47 2.16 -17.95 -22.49
C GLU A 47 1.62 -18.18 -21.08
N ALA A 48 2.44 -18.75 -20.19
CA ALA A 48 2.05 -19.04 -18.82
C ALA A 48 1.75 -17.75 -18.03
N ALA A 49 2.42 -16.64 -18.36
CA ALA A 49 2.16 -15.33 -17.78
C ALA A 49 0.93 -14.62 -18.40
N GLY A 50 0.33 -15.16 -19.46
CA GLY A 50 -0.77 -14.52 -20.19
C GLY A 50 -0.36 -13.25 -20.94
N LEU A 51 0.93 -13.13 -21.27
CA LEU A 51 1.53 -11.95 -21.90
C LEU A 51 1.62 -12.05 -23.43
N LEU A 52 1.52 -13.26 -24.00
CA LEU A 52 1.39 -13.38 -25.45
C LEU A 52 0.02 -12.85 -25.89
N GLN A 53 0.03 -11.69 -26.52
CA GLN A 53 -1.08 -11.27 -27.37
C GLN A 53 -1.04 -12.19 -28.59
N GLY A 54 -2.17 -12.82 -28.94
CA GLY A 54 -2.24 -13.97 -29.88
C GLY A 54 -1.71 -13.77 -31.32
N ASN A 55 -1.01 -12.68 -31.60
CA ASN A 55 -0.40 -12.31 -32.88
C ASN A 55 1.14 -12.19 -32.83
N GLU A 56 1.80 -12.34 -31.68
CA GLU A 56 3.28 -12.28 -31.61
C GLU A 56 3.91 -13.48 -32.31
N SER A 57 4.81 -13.23 -33.25
CA SER A 57 5.52 -14.27 -33.99
C SER A 57 6.77 -14.76 -33.23
N ASP A 58 7.23 -15.97 -33.53
CA ASP A 58 8.52 -16.49 -33.03
C ASP A 58 9.68 -15.52 -33.37
N TYR A 59 9.56 -14.76 -34.47
CA TYR A 59 10.53 -13.74 -34.87
C TYR A 59 10.52 -12.52 -33.95
N ASP A 60 9.34 -12.06 -33.50
CA ASP A 60 9.22 -10.92 -32.58
C ASP A 60 9.83 -11.26 -31.21
N ILE A 61 9.54 -12.46 -30.69
CA ILE A 61 10.12 -12.95 -29.43
C ILE A 61 11.64 -13.06 -29.57
N LEU A 62 12.13 -13.62 -30.68
CA LEU A 62 13.56 -13.75 -30.94
C LEU A 62 14.25 -12.38 -31.04
N ASN A 63 13.64 -11.40 -31.70
CA ASN A 63 14.19 -10.04 -31.77
C ASN A 63 14.31 -9.43 -30.39
N ASN A 64 13.28 -9.54 -29.55
CA ASN A 64 13.38 -9.04 -28.17
C ASN A 64 14.54 -9.71 -27.41
N MET A 65 14.72 -11.03 -27.55
CA MET A 65 15.85 -11.73 -26.95
C MET A 65 17.21 -11.23 -27.48
N VAL A 66 17.32 -10.92 -28.77
CA VAL A 66 18.52 -10.33 -29.38
C VAL A 66 18.80 -8.95 -28.77
N GLU A 67 17.79 -8.09 -28.66
CA GLU A 67 17.91 -6.77 -28.04
C GLU A 67 18.39 -6.86 -26.59
N GLN A 68 17.78 -7.74 -25.78
CA GLN A 68 18.19 -7.96 -24.40
C GLN A 68 19.68 -8.38 -24.30
N LYS A 69 20.15 -9.22 -25.23
CA LYS A 69 21.58 -9.59 -25.30
C LYS A 69 22.47 -8.42 -25.70
N LEU A 70 22.06 -7.57 -26.65
CA LEU A 70 22.82 -6.38 -27.05
C LEU A 70 22.98 -5.40 -25.88
N VAL A 71 21.90 -5.12 -25.14
CA VAL A 71 21.93 -4.25 -23.96
C VAL A 71 22.89 -4.80 -22.90
N LEU A 72 22.80 -6.10 -22.60
CA LEU A 72 23.70 -6.75 -21.64
C LEU A 72 25.16 -6.74 -22.09
N MET A 73 25.42 -6.93 -23.38
CA MET A 73 26.77 -6.85 -23.94
C MET A 73 27.33 -5.44 -23.76
N LYS A 74 26.55 -4.41 -24.08
CA LYS A 74 26.96 -3.01 -23.93
C LYS A 74 27.24 -2.67 -22.46
N ALA A 75 26.38 -3.11 -21.54
CA ALA A 75 26.61 -2.93 -20.09
C ALA A 75 27.96 -3.51 -19.65
N LYS A 76 28.31 -4.71 -20.11
CA LYS A 76 29.60 -5.35 -19.80
C LYS A 76 30.78 -4.63 -20.46
N GLU A 77 30.62 -4.14 -21.68
CA GLU A 77 31.64 -3.39 -22.41
C GLU A 77 32.01 -2.07 -21.70
N GLU A 78 31.00 -1.35 -21.22
CA GLU A 78 31.18 -0.08 -20.51
C GLU A 78 31.57 -0.25 -19.04
N GLY A 79 31.74 -1.49 -18.59
CA GLY A 79 32.24 -1.81 -17.25
C GLY A 79 31.20 -1.67 -16.14
N PHE A 80 29.91 -1.68 -16.46
CA PHE A 80 28.87 -1.78 -15.43
C PHE A 80 29.06 -3.08 -14.65
N SER A 81 28.99 -2.97 -13.32
CA SER A 81 29.18 -4.08 -12.39
C SER A 81 28.16 -3.98 -11.27
N VAL A 82 27.82 -5.13 -10.69
CA VAL A 82 26.83 -5.21 -9.60
C VAL A 82 27.50 -5.76 -8.36
N ASP A 83 27.14 -5.23 -7.19
CA ASP A 83 27.61 -5.75 -5.91
C ASP A 83 27.06 -7.17 -5.69
N GLU A 84 27.95 -8.16 -5.63
CA GLU A 84 27.55 -9.54 -5.42
C GLU A 84 26.91 -9.81 -4.07
N SER A 85 27.25 -9.01 -3.05
CA SER A 85 26.69 -9.18 -1.70
C SER A 85 25.22 -8.76 -1.66
N GLU A 86 24.88 -7.67 -2.36
CA GLU A 86 23.52 -7.19 -2.55
C GLU A 86 22.68 -8.24 -3.30
N LEU A 87 23.20 -8.76 -4.42
CA LEU A 87 22.51 -9.80 -5.21
C LEU A 87 22.24 -11.07 -4.39
N LYS A 88 23.19 -11.50 -3.55
CA LYS A 88 23.01 -12.66 -2.66
C LYS A 88 21.89 -12.41 -1.66
N SER A 89 21.82 -11.21 -1.08
CA SER A 89 20.78 -10.85 -0.12
C SER A 89 19.39 -10.78 -0.78
N LEU A 90 19.29 -10.19 -1.97
CA LEU A 90 18.04 -10.12 -2.73
C LEU A 90 17.55 -11.52 -3.14
N ALA A 91 18.46 -12.38 -3.62
CA ALA A 91 18.13 -13.76 -3.96
C ALA A 91 17.64 -14.56 -2.74
N GLU A 92 18.25 -14.38 -1.56
CA GLU A 92 17.79 -14.99 -0.32
C GLU A 92 16.37 -14.53 0.06
N GLN A 93 16.09 -13.23 -0.06
CA GLN A 93 14.77 -12.67 0.21
C GLN A 93 13.69 -13.25 -0.73
N GLN A 94 13.97 -13.35 -2.03
CA GLN A 94 13.06 -13.97 -3.01
C GLN A 94 12.77 -15.43 -2.68
N ILE A 95 13.81 -16.20 -2.35
CA ILE A 95 13.66 -17.61 -1.94
C ILE A 95 12.84 -17.71 -0.66
N GLN A 96 13.07 -16.84 0.32
CA GLN A 96 12.33 -16.82 1.58
C GLN A 96 10.85 -16.50 1.37
N GLN A 97 10.53 -15.56 0.47
CA GLN A 97 9.16 -15.22 0.12
C GLN A 97 8.42 -16.42 -0.49
N ILE A 98 9.06 -17.15 -1.40
CA ILE A 98 8.48 -18.38 -1.98
C ILE A 98 8.34 -19.45 -0.90
N ALA A 99 9.40 -19.67 -0.10
CA ALA A 99 9.40 -20.67 0.97
C ALA A 99 8.29 -20.41 2.02
N SER A 100 7.89 -19.16 2.23
CA SER A 100 6.78 -18.80 3.13
C SER A 100 5.40 -19.29 2.70
N GLN A 101 5.24 -19.65 1.42
CA GLN A 101 4.00 -20.25 0.89
C GLN A 101 3.87 -21.74 1.23
N PHE A 102 4.96 -22.37 1.69
CA PHE A 102 4.98 -23.78 2.08
C PHE A 102 4.82 -23.92 3.59
N LYS A 103 4.30 -25.07 4.05
CA LYS A 103 4.06 -25.30 5.49
C LYS A 103 5.36 -25.45 6.27
N SER A 104 6.44 -25.82 5.59
CA SER A 104 7.77 -25.94 6.19
C SER A 104 8.87 -25.80 5.16
N GLN A 105 10.07 -25.43 5.63
CA GLN A 105 11.27 -25.40 4.79
C GLN A 105 11.59 -26.78 4.18
N GLN A 106 11.28 -27.87 4.89
CA GLN A 106 11.48 -29.22 4.37
C GLN A 106 10.54 -29.54 3.20
N GLU A 107 9.29 -29.07 3.26
CA GLU A 107 8.32 -29.22 2.18
C GLU A 107 8.76 -28.45 0.93
N PHE A 108 9.21 -27.20 1.10
CA PHE A 108 9.78 -26.40 0.02
C PHE A 108 11.00 -27.07 -0.63
N GLN A 109 11.94 -27.57 0.17
CA GLN A 109 13.11 -28.30 -0.36
C GLN A 109 12.71 -29.58 -1.12
N ASN A 110 11.70 -30.31 -0.63
CA ASN A 110 11.20 -31.50 -1.28
C ASN A 110 10.50 -31.17 -2.61
N TYR A 111 9.72 -30.09 -2.65
CA TYR A 111 9.09 -29.58 -3.86
C TYR A 111 10.14 -29.22 -4.92
N LEU A 112 11.16 -28.42 -4.56
CA LEU A 112 12.21 -28.04 -5.51
C LEU A 112 12.93 -29.25 -6.10
N ARG A 113 13.23 -30.26 -5.27
CA ARG A 113 13.91 -31.48 -5.74
C ARG A 113 13.03 -32.34 -6.64
N LYS A 114 11.73 -32.44 -6.36
CA LYS A 114 10.82 -33.35 -7.07
C LYS A 114 10.22 -32.74 -8.33
N GLU A 115 9.78 -31.49 -8.24
CA GLU A 115 9.03 -30.82 -9.31
C GLU A 115 9.95 -30.00 -10.21
N ALA A 116 10.91 -29.25 -9.63
CA ALA A 116 11.82 -28.39 -10.38
C ALA A 116 13.17 -29.05 -10.70
N GLY A 117 13.51 -30.16 -10.05
CA GLY A 117 14.81 -30.83 -10.20
C GLY A 117 16.00 -30.01 -9.66
N LEU A 118 15.77 -29.05 -8.76
CA LEU A 118 16.77 -28.11 -8.25
C LEU A 118 16.98 -28.23 -6.74
N SER A 119 18.17 -27.92 -6.29
CA SER A 119 18.48 -27.60 -4.90
C SER A 119 18.25 -26.11 -4.60
N VAL A 120 18.15 -25.76 -3.32
CA VAL A 120 18.06 -24.36 -2.88
C VAL A 120 19.29 -23.56 -3.30
N LEU A 121 20.47 -24.21 -3.37
CA LEU A 121 21.70 -23.56 -3.83
C LEU A 121 21.63 -23.23 -5.33
N GLU A 122 21.21 -24.19 -6.16
CA GLU A 122 21.05 -23.97 -7.60
C GLU A 122 19.97 -22.92 -7.90
N LEU A 123 18.87 -22.93 -7.15
CA LEU A 123 17.85 -21.87 -7.24
C LEU A 123 18.40 -20.49 -6.86
N LYS A 124 19.25 -20.42 -5.84
CA LYS A 124 19.92 -19.17 -5.43
C LYS A 124 20.88 -18.68 -6.51
N GLU A 125 21.68 -19.56 -7.09
CA GLU A 125 22.59 -19.22 -8.19
C GLU A 125 21.82 -18.75 -9.42
N PHE A 126 20.69 -19.38 -9.73
CA PHE A 126 19.77 -18.95 -10.78
C PHE A 126 19.26 -17.53 -10.54
N TYR A 127 18.73 -17.22 -9.35
CA TYR A 127 18.26 -15.87 -9.03
C TYR A 127 19.39 -14.84 -9.06
N ILE A 128 20.58 -15.16 -8.53
CA ILE A 128 21.73 -14.25 -8.58
C ILE A 128 22.09 -13.93 -10.04
N LYS A 129 22.09 -14.93 -10.93
CA LYS A 129 22.35 -14.70 -12.35
C LYS A 129 21.29 -13.78 -12.97
N GLN A 130 20.01 -14.07 -12.77
CA GLN A 130 18.91 -13.29 -13.32
C GLN A 130 18.91 -11.85 -12.79
N LEU A 131 19.03 -11.66 -11.47
CA LEU A 131 19.09 -10.33 -10.85
C LEU A 131 20.29 -9.53 -11.32
N ARG A 132 21.45 -10.18 -11.55
CA ARG A 132 22.62 -9.52 -12.14
C ARG A 132 22.30 -8.99 -13.54
N GLU A 133 21.69 -9.80 -14.38
CA GLU A 133 21.33 -9.40 -15.74
C GLU A 133 20.29 -8.27 -15.75
N GLU A 134 19.24 -8.36 -14.93
CA GLU A 134 18.25 -7.28 -14.77
C GLU A 134 18.88 -5.98 -14.27
N LYS A 135 19.76 -6.06 -13.27
CA LYS A 135 20.42 -4.89 -12.70
C LYS A 135 21.36 -4.22 -13.70
N LEU A 136 22.17 -4.99 -14.43
CA LEU A 136 23.05 -4.46 -15.48
C LEU A 136 22.25 -3.76 -16.57
N LYS A 137 21.14 -4.37 -17.05
CA LYS A 137 20.24 -3.75 -18.03
C LYS A 137 19.63 -2.46 -17.50
N SER A 138 19.09 -2.50 -16.28
CA SER A 138 18.49 -1.33 -15.65
C SER A 138 19.49 -0.19 -15.52
N ASP A 139 20.73 -0.45 -15.11
CA ASP A 139 21.74 0.58 -14.87
C ASP A 139 22.25 1.21 -16.18
N ILE A 140 22.45 0.41 -17.23
CA ILE A 140 22.82 0.96 -18.53
C ILE A 140 21.66 1.72 -19.18
N ILE A 141 20.42 1.21 -19.12
CA ILE A 141 19.25 1.93 -19.65
C ILE A 141 19.05 3.24 -18.89
N GLN A 142 19.24 3.23 -17.57
CA GLN A 142 19.19 4.45 -16.78
C GLN A 142 20.23 5.48 -17.25
N THR A 143 21.44 5.04 -17.58
CA THR A 143 22.54 5.93 -17.98
C THR A 143 22.41 6.42 -19.42
N GLU A 144 22.16 5.49 -20.35
CA GLU A 144 22.16 5.75 -21.78
C GLU A 144 20.87 6.38 -22.28
N ILE A 145 19.75 6.10 -21.60
CA ILE A 145 18.42 6.58 -21.97
C ILE A 145 17.94 7.60 -20.95
N LYS A 146 17.59 7.15 -19.73
CA LYS A 146 16.80 7.95 -18.78
C LYS A 146 17.51 9.22 -18.32
N ASN A 147 18.81 9.16 -18.04
CA ASN A 147 19.60 10.30 -17.57
C ASN A 147 19.81 11.37 -18.65
N LYS A 148 19.62 11.02 -19.94
CA LYS A 148 19.74 11.95 -21.06
C LYS A 148 18.40 12.65 -21.37
N ILE A 149 17.31 12.23 -20.74
CA ILE A 149 15.99 12.81 -20.96
C ILE A 149 15.85 14.09 -20.15
N HIS A 150 15.68 15.19 -20.87
CA HIS A 150 15.28 16.47 -20.32
C HIS A 150 13.92 16.84 -20.91
N ILE A 151 12.99 17.20 -20.02
CA ILE A 151 11.64 17.63 -20.40
C ILE A 151 11.47 19.09 -20.02
N THR A 152 11.01 19.86 -20.98
CA THR A 152 10.60 21.24 -20.81
C THR A 152 9.08 21.34 -20.75
N GLU A 153 8.56 22.40 -20.12
CA GLU A 153 7.12 22.66 -20.08
C GLU A 153 6.53 22.85 -21.49
N ALA A 154 7.29 23.47 -22.40
CA ALA A 154 6.90 23.67 -23.79
C ALA A 154 6.61 22.34 -24.49
N GLU A 155 7.46 21.32 -24.30
CA GLU A 155 7.25 19.99 -24.89
C GLU A 155 5.99 19.31 -24.35
N VAL A 156 5.69 19.46 -23.06
CA VAL A 156 4.45 18.94 -22.48
C VAL A 156 3.22 19.66 -23.03
N GLN A 157 3.35 20.96 -23.28
CA GLN A 157 2.29 21.76 -23.89
C GLN A 157 2.06 21.42 -25.36
N ASP A 158 3.12 21.21 -26.13
CA ASP A 158 3.04 20.76 -27.53
C ASP A 158 2.37 19.39 -27.61
N TYR A 159 2.80 18.44 -26.76
CA TYR A 159 2.17 17.13 -26.65
C TYR A 159 0.67 17.21 -26.32
N TYR A 160 0.29 18.08 -25.37
CA TYR A 160 -1.13 18.31 -25.06
C TYR A 160 -1.92 18.84 -26.26
N ASN A 161 -1.34 19.76 -27.03
CA ASN A 161 -2.00 20.36 -28.19
C ASN A 161 -2.17 19.35 -29.34
N GLU A 162 -1.19 18.48 -29.55
CA GLU A 162 -1.19 17.45 -30.58
C GLU A 162 -2.15 16.29 -30.26
N HIS A 163 -2.21 15.88 -28.98
CA HIS A 163 -3.00 14.73 -28.53
C HIS A 163 -4.33 15.14 -27.88
N LYS A 164 -4.73 16.40 -28.02
CA LYS A 164 -5.91 16.95 -27.33
C LYS A 164 -7.19 16.17 -27.59
N ASP A 165 -7.37 15.69 -28.81
CA ASP A 165 -8.56 14.95 -29.24
C ASP A 165 -8.53 13.47 -28.79
N GLU A 166 -7.36 12.96 -28.39
CA GLU A 166 -7.17 11.61 -27.86
C GLU A 166 -7.38 11.55 -26.34
N ILE A 167 -7.20 12.68 -25.65
CA ILE A 167 -7.42 12.79 -24.22
C ILE A 167 -8.91 12.60 -23.95
N PRO A 168 -9.30 11.54 -23.22
CA PRO A 168 -10.71 11.31 -22.91
C PRO A 168 -11.24 12.48 -22.10
N LEU A 169 -12.51 12.82 -22.34
CA LEU A 169 -13.16 13.85 -21.55
C LEU A 169 -13.09 13.49 -20.07
N ARG A 170 -12.93 14.52 -19.25
CA ARG A 170 -13.21 14.41 -17.83
C ARG A 170 -14.64 13.92 -17.68
N PRO A 171 -14.86 12.80 -16.95
CA PRO A 171 -16.19 12.24 -16.82
C PRO A 171 -17.10 13.23 -16.09
N GLU A 172 -18.39 12.95 -16.16
CA GLU A 172 -19.37 13.59 -15.28
C GLU A 172 -19.04 13.27 -13.82
N MET A 173 -19.07 14.29 -12.96
CA MET A 173 -18.75 14.17 -11.54
C MET A 173 -19.80 14.89 -10.69
N ASP A 174 -19.94 14.43 -9.46
CA ASP A 174 -20.81 15.00 -8.45
C ASP A 174 -19.95 15.75 -7.43
N GLU A 175 -20.25 17.04 -7.22
CA GLU A 175 -19.60 17.82 -6.16
C GLU A 175 -20.25 17.49 -4.83
N ILE A 176 -19.46 16.96 -3.91
CA ILE A 176 -19.95 16.50 -2.60
C ILE A 176 -19.50 17.46 -1.51
N GLY A 177 -20.47 17.86 -0.70
CA GLY A 177 -20.30 18.67 0.49
C GLY A 177 -20.43 17.85 1.77
N MET A 178 -19.76 18.29 2.83
CA MET A 178 -19.85 17.73 4.18
C MET A 178 -19.94 18.85 5.23
N ILE A 179 -20.89 18.70 6.15
CA ILE A 179 -20.89 19.38 7.45
C ILE A 179 -20.67 18.31 8.51
N MET A 180 -19.55 18.41 9.23
CA MET A 180 -19.18 17.45 10.25
C MET A 180 -19.04 18.16 11.60
N ARG A 181 -19.57 17.58 12.67
CA ARG A 181 -19.35 18.06 14.04
C ARG A 181 -19.02 16.90 14.98
N THR A 182 -18.10 17.13 15.92
CA THR A 182 -17.70 16.13 16.91
C THR A 182 -18.45 16.36 18.22
N ILE A 183 -19.06 15.31 18.74
CA ILE A 183 -19.66 15.32 20.07
C ILE A 183 -18.53 15.30 21.11
N ARG A 184 -18.38 16.40 21.84
CA ARG A 184 -17.38 16.55 22.91
C ARG A 184 -18.05 16.67 24.27
N PRO A 185 -17.40 16.19 25.35
CA PRO A 185 -17.89 16.45 26.71
C PRO A 185 -17.88 17.97 26.97
N SER A 186 -18.98 18.50 27.48
CA SER A 186 -19.04 19.92 27.87
C SER A 186 -18.19 20.20 29.11
N GLU A 187 -17.93 21.48 29.35
CA GLU A 187 -17.32 21.95 30.60
C GLU A 187 -18.16 21.54 31.83
N GLU A 188 -19.49 21.43 31.72
CA GLU A 188 -20.33 20.93 32.81
C GLU A 188 -20.05 19.44 33.09
N THR A 189 -19.97 18.61 32.04
CA THR A 189 -19.63 17.18 32.14
C THR A 189 -18.25 16.99 32.73
N ARG A 190 -17.25 17.74 32.23
CA ARG A 190 -15.89 17.72 32.76
C ARG A 190 -15.83 18.17 34.21
N LYS A 191 -16.58 19.23 34.59
CA LYS A 191 -16.69 19.67 35.99
C LYS A 191 -17.32 18.62 36.90
N LYS A 192 -18.34 17.88 36.43
CA LYS A 192 -18.94 16.78 37.21
C LYS A 192 -17.93 15.65 37.46
N ALA A 193 -17.17 15.27 36.43
CA ALA A 193 -16.10 14.28 36.57
C ALA A 193 -15.02 14.75 37.55
N LEU A 194 -14.63 16.03 37.46
CA LEU A 194 -13.68 16.65 38.40
C LEU A 194 -14.20 16.67 39.84
N VAL A 195 -15.48 16.97 40.05
CA VAL A 195 -16.10 16.91 41.39
C VAL A 195 -16.13 15.46 41.91
N LYS A 196 -16.41 14.47 41.05
CA LYS A 196 -16.42 13.05 41.43
C LYS A 196 -15.04 12.57 41.87
N ILE A 197 -13.99 12.84 41.08
CA ILE A 197 -12.63 12.41 41.44
C ILE A 197 -12.09 13.13 42.68
N ASN A 198 -12.42 14.42 42.88
CA ASN A 198 -12.02 15.14 44.09
C ASN A 198 -12.68 14.56 45.35
N LYS A 199 -13.95 14.15 45.29
CA LYS A 199 -14.59 13.44 46.42
C LYS A 199 -13.89 12.12 46.76
N ILE A 200 -13.44 11.38 45.74
CA ILE A 200 -12.68 10.15 45.95
C ILE A 200 -11.33 10.46 46.59
N LYS A 201 -10.69 11.56 46.18
CA LYS A 201 -9.46 12.05 46.81
C LYS A 201 -9.68 12.41 48.28
N ASP A 202 -10.79 13.07 48.61
CA ASP A 202 -11.15 13.41 50.00
C ASP A 202 -11.32 12.13 50.83
N MET A 203 -12.01 11.10 50.30
CA MET A 203 -12.14 9.78 50.96
C MET A 203 -10.78 9.12 51.21
N LEU A 204 -9.85 9.19 50.24
CA LEU A 204 -8.48 8.69 50.43
C LEU A 204 -7.73 9.45 51.53
N ASN A 205 -7.91 10.77 51.62
CA ASN A 205 -7.30 11.58 52.67
C ASN A 205 -7.90 11.29 54.05
N GLU A 206 -9.17 10.85 54.11
CA GLU A 206 -9.84 10.39 55.32
C GLU A 206 -9.43 8.96 55.74
N GLY A 207 -8.66 8.27 54.90
CA GLY A 207 -8.05 6.96 55.19
C GLY A 207 -8.80 5.76 54.60
N GLU A 208 -9.73 5.96 53.67
CA GLU A 208 -10.33 4.85 52.89
C GLU A 208 -9.28 4.15 52.02
N ASP A 209 -9.48 2.85 51.75
CA ASP A 209 -8.55 2.05 50.98
C ASP A 209 -8.62 2.36 49.47
N PHE A 210 -7.45 2.48 48.84
CA PHE A 210 -7.35 2.83 47.42
C PHE A 210 -7.94 1.75 46.52
N SER A 211 -7.70 0.48 46.82
CA SER A 211 -8.19 -0.64 46.01
C SER A 211 -9.71 -0.75 46.07
N GLU A 212 -10.31 -0.55 47.25
CA GLU A 212 -11.77 -0.52 47.42
C GLU A 212 -12.42 0.65 46.65
N LEU A 213 -11.84 1.85 46.74
CA LEU A 213 -12.33 3.01 46.01
C LEU A 213 -12.16 2.85 44.49
N ALA A 214 -11.06 2.23 44.05
CA ALA A 214 -10.84 1.92 42.64
C ALA A 214 -11.87 0.92 42.11
N GLU A 215 -12.13 -0.17 42.83
CA GLU A 215 -13.16 -1.16 42.48
C GLU A 215 -14.55 -0.54 42.37
N LYS A 216 -14.86 0.41 43.26
CA LYS A 216 -16.18 1.01 43.35
C LYS A 216 -16.43 2.13 42.34
N TYR A 217 -15.42 2.94 42.03
CA TYR A 217 -15.62 4.20 41.32
C TYR A 217 -14.84 4.36 40.01
N SER A 218 -13.79 3.56 39.77
CA SER A 218 -12.95 3.70 38.58
C SER A 218 -13.65 3.16 37.33
N ASP A 219 -13.56 3.91 36.25
CA ASP A 219 -14.10 3.56 34.93
C ASP A 219 -13.08 2.79 34.06
N CYS A 220 -11.92 2.44 34.61
CA CYS A 220 -10.89 1.65 33.93
C CYS A 220 -11.14 0.14 34.10
N PRO A 221 -10.85 -0.72 33.11
CA PRO A 221 -10.92 -2.18 33.27
C PRO A 221 -10.08 -2.75 34.42
N SER A 222 -9.03 -2.04 34.89
CA SER A 222 -8.25 -2.41 36.07
C SER A 222 -8.99 -2.21 37.40
N ALA A 223 -10.15 -1.53 37.39
CA ALA A 223 -11.00 -1.31 38.57
C ALA A 223 -11.24 -2.61 39.33
N LYS A 224 -11.56 -3.70 38.63
CA LYS A 224 -11.79 -5.05 39.20
C LYS A 224 -10.62 -5.66 39.98
N ASN A 225 -9.42 -5.09 39.82
CA ASN A 225 -8.19 -5.50 40.50
C ASN A 225 -7.69 -4.38 41.43
N GLY A 226 -8.59 -3.54 41.95
CA GLY A 226 -8.24 -2.39 42.77
C GLY A 226 -7.43 -1.32 42.03
N GLY A 227 -7.68 -1.17 40.73
CA GLY A 227 -7.00 -0.18 39.88
C GLY A 227 -5.56 -0.53 39.50
N ASP A 228 -5.10 -1.75 39.79
CA ASP A 228 -3.72 -2.20 39.58
C ASP A 228 -3.37 -2.34 38.09
N LEU A 229 -2.29 -1.66 37.67
CA LEU A 229 -1.73 -1.74 36.32
C LEU A 229 -0.48 -2.63 36.24
N GLY A 230 0.01 -3.14 37.37
CA GLY A 230 1.27 -3.87 37.46
C GLY A 230 2.48 -2.97 37.20
N PHE A 231 3.62 -3.60 36.91
CA PHE A 231 4.82 -2.88 36.49
C PHE A 231 4.65 -2.35 35.07
N VAL A 232 4.85 -1.05 34.92
CA VAL A 232 4.82 -0.33 33.65
C VAL A 232 6.17 0.34 33.42
N GLU A 233 6.70 0.20 32.22
CA GLU A 233 7.96 0.81 31.82
C GLU A 233 7.74 2.27 31.40
N LYS A 234 8.75 3.11 31.61
CA LYS A 234 8.76 4.47 31.12
C LYS A 234 8.58 4.53 29.59
N GLY A 235 7.71 5.42 29.12
CA GLY A 235 7.33 5.61 27.72
C GLY A 235 6.06 4.85 27.31
N THR A 236 5.47 4.04 28.19
CA THR A 236 4.26 3.25 27.89
C THR A 236 2.96 3.98 28.22
N LEU A 237 3.01 4.96 29.13
CA LEU A 237 1.85 5.69 29.63
C LEU A 237 1.68 7.03 28.94
N VAL A 238 0.46 7.60 28.99
CA VAL A 238 0.25 8.96 28.50
C VAL A 238 1.05 9.95 29.36
N LYS A 239 1.70 10.91 28.69
CA LYS A 239 2.69 11.81 29.29
C LYS A 239 2.26 12.44 30.64
N PRO A 240 1.05 13.02 30.80
CA PRO A 240 0.65 13.62 32.08
C PRO A 240 0.55 12.59 33.22
N PHE A 241 0.06 11.39 32.90
CA PHE A 241 -0.03 10.29 33.87
C PHE A 241 1.37 9.81 34.26
N GLU A 242 2.25 9.62 33.28
CA GLU A 242 3.62 9.16 33.52
C GLU A 242 4.41 10.15 34.39
N GLU A 243 4.39 11.43 34.03
CA GLU A 243 5.11 12.48 34.75
C GLU A 243 4.67 12.55 36.22
N ALA A 244 3.37 12.49 36.47
CA ALA A 244 2.82 12.42 37.82
C ALA A 244 3.29 11.15 38.54
N ALA A 245 3.09 9.97 37.94
CA ALA A 245 3.41 8.70 38.56
C ALA A 245 4.90 8.55 38.95
N PHE A 246 5.82 8.99 38.08
CA PHE A 246 7.26 8.92 38.35
C PHE A 246 7.75 9.94 39.39
N SER A 247 6.98 11.01 39.62
CA SER A 247 7.28 12.04 40.63
C SER A 247 6.88 11.65 42.05
N LEU A 248 6.01 10.64 42.21
CA LEU A 248 5.56 10.13 43.49
C LEU A 248 6.65 9.32 44.22
N ILE A 249 6.51 9.26 45.53
CA ILE A 249 7.23 8.34 46.42
C ILE A 249 6.41 7.05 46.58
N PRO A 250 7.02 5.86 46.69
CA PRO A 250 6.27 4.62 46.95
C PRO A 250 5.35 4.75 48.18
N GLY A 251 4.08 4.39 48.01
CA GLY A 251 2.98 4.57 48.96
C GLY A 251 2.18 5.88 48.79
N GLU A 252 2.68 6.85 48.02
CA GLU A 252 2.05 8.16 47.82
C GLU A 252 0.94 8.11 46.76
N VAL A 253 -0.09 8.93 46.97
CA VAL A 253 -1.18 9.19 46.02
C VAL A 253 -0.99 10.58 45.42
N SER A 254 -1.16 10.70 44.10
CA SER A 254 -1.04 11.97 43.37
C SER A 254 -2.16 12.97 43.67
N GLU A 255 -1.92 14.22 43.28
CA GLU A 255 -2.99 15.16 42.93
C GLU A 255 -3.86 14.63 41.77
N VAL A 256 -5.00 15.28 41.51
CA VAL A 256 -5.83 14.92 40.36
C VAL A 256 -5.06 15.24 39.07
N VAL A 257 -4.81 14.21 38.27
CA VAL A 257 -4.09 14.32 36.99
C VAL A 257 -5.09 14.24 35.85
N GLU A 258 -5.05 15.22 34.96
CA GLU A 258 -5.87 15.20 33.75
C GLU A 258 -5.12 14.57 32.57
N THR A 259 -5.82 13.70 31.84
CA THR A 259 -5.35 13.13 30.57
C THR A 259 -6.45 13.17 29.51
N LYS A 260 -6.13 12.76 28.29
CA LYS A 260 -7.12 12.60 27.20
C LYS A 260 -8.25 11.61 27.50
N PHE A 261 -8.11 10.77 28.54
CA PHE A 261 -9.13 9.80 28.94
C PHE A 261 -10.05 10.32 30.06
N GLY A 262 -9.65 11.39 30.75
CA GLY A 262 -10.35 11.95 31.89
C GLY A 262 -9.42 12.28 33.05
N PHE A 263 -9.94 12.16 34.27
CA PHE A 263 -9.20 12.49 35.50
C PHE A 263 -8.73 11.25 36.23
N HIS A 264 -7.51 11.31 36.75
CA HIS A 264 -6.84 10.20 37.40
C HIS A 264 -6.39 10.58 38.82
N LEU A 265 -6.52 9.64 39.75
CA LEU A 265 -5.71 9.57 40.95
C LEU A 265 -4.76 8.39 40.80
N ILE A 266 -3.48 8.59 41.09
CA ILE A 266 -2.43 7.61 40.85
C ILE A 266 -1.77 7.29 42.18
N LYS A 267 -1.62 6.01 42.50
CA LYS A 267 -0.84 5.55 43.64
C LYS A 267 0.38 4.82 43.14
N LEU A 268 1.56 5.22 43.61
CA LEU A 268 2.79 4.48 43.35
C LEU A 268 2.95 3.40 44.41
N GLU A 269 3.01 2.13 44.02
CA GLU A 269 3.26 1.01 44.93
C GLU A 269 4.76 0.75 45.08
N GLU A 270 5.47 0.65 43.95
CA GLU A 270 6.90 0.34 43.93
C GLU A 270 7.60 1.04 42.76
N LYS A 271 8.88 1.37 42.92
CA LYS A 271 9.73 1.92 41.87
C LYS A 271 11.00 1.08 41.72
N LYS A 272 11.24 0.55 40.52
CA LYS A 272 12.36 -0.34 40.22
C LYS A 272 13.06 0.09 38.93
N GLY A 273 14.13 0.87 39.07
CA GLY A 273 14.87 1.37 37.91
C GLY A 273 14.01 2.27 37.02
N ASN A 274 13.76 1.82 35.78
CA ASN A 274 12.90 2.52 34.79
C ASN A 274 11.45 2.02 34.79
N GLU A 275 11.08 1.09 35.67
CA GLU A 275 9.73 0.58 35.83
C GLU A 275 9.10 1.10 37.12
N ILE A 276 7.79 1.31 37.09
CA ILE A 276 6.97 1.65 38.26
C ILE A 276 5.79 0.70 38.35
N HIS A 277 5.45 0.26 39.56
CA HIS A 277 4.21 -0.45 39.83
C HIS A 277 3.18 0.55 40.36
N VAL A 278 2.08 0.74 39.65
CA VAL A 278 1.09 1.77 39.97
C VAL A 278 -0.34 1.22 40.01
N ARG A 279 -1.15 1.84 40.86
CA ARG A 279 -2.61 1.76 40.81
C ARG A 279 -3.18 3.08 40.35
N HIS A 280 -4.36 3.06 39.74
CA HIS A 280 -5.08 4.29 39.46
C HIS A 280 -6.60 4.20 39.67
N ILE A 281 -7.22 5.35 39.87
CA ILE A 281 -8.66 5.55 39.76
C ILE A 281 -8.87 6.50 38.60
N LEU A 282 -9.57 6.05 37.56
CA LEU A 282 -9.92 6.87 36.40
C LEU A 282 -11.39 7.24 36.48
N ILE A 283 -11.71 8.53 36.43
CA ILE A 283 -13.04 9.01 36.09
C ILE A 283 -13.00 9.49 34.64
N LYS A 284 -13.64 8.73 33.75
CA LYS A 284 -13.66 9.05 32.33
C LYS A 284 -14.41 10.36 32.07
N VAL A 285 -13.93 11.11 31.09
CA VAL A 285 -14.62 12.30 30.59
C VAL A 285 -15.09 12.00 29.16
N GLU A 286 -16.23 11.31 29.08
CA GLU A 286 -16.95 11.01 27.83
C GLU A 286 -18.17 11.95 27.70
N PRO A 287 -18.64 12.27 26.48
CA PRO A 287 -19.84 13.07 26.31
C PRO A 287 -21.04 12.48 27.04
N SER A 288 -21.73 13.30 27.83
CA SER A 288 -22.97 12.92 28.49
C SER A 288 -24.14 12.86 27.52
N GLU A 289 -25.26 12.26 27.93
CA GLU A 289 -26.51 12.29 27.14
C GLU A 289 -26.93 13.72 26.77
N LYS A 290 -26.71 14.68 27.67
CA LYS A 290 -27.01 16.10 27.41
C LYS A 290 -26.08 16.71 26.36
N ASP A 291 -24.80 16.32 26.36
CA ASP A 291 -23.84 16.79 25.36
C ASP A 291 -24.19 16.22 23.98
N ILE A 292 -24.54 14.93 23.93
CA ILE A 292 -25.03 14.27 22.72
C ILE A 292 -26.30 14.95 22.22
N GLU A 293 -27.27 15.20 23.09
CA GLU A 293 -28.54 15.85 22.74
C GLU A 293 -28.34 17.28 22.24
N ALA A 294 -27.46 18.06 22.89
CA ALA A 294 -27.16 19.43 22.49
C ALA A 294 -26.52 19.49 21.09
N GLU A 295 -25.52 18.64 20.84
CA GLU A 295 -24.83 18.58 19.56
C GLU A 295 -25.75 18.05 18.45
N THR A 296 -26.57 17.04 18.75
CA THR A 296 -27.57 16.50 17.82
C THR A 296 -28.59 17.56 17.45
N LYS A 297 -29.15 18.29 18.43
CA LYS A 297 -30.09 19.39 18.19
C LYS A 297 -29.51 20.51 17.35
N LEU A 298 -28.22 20.83 17.54
CA LEU A 298 -27.53 21.81 16.71
C LEU A 298 -27.47 21.33 15.25
N MET A 299 -27.08 20.08 15.02
CA MET A 299 -27.02 19.50 13.68
C MET A 299 -28.42 19.36 13.03
N GLU A 300 -29.43 18.99 13.80
CA GLU A 300 -30.83 18.97 13.34
C GLU A 300 -31.30 20.36 12.91
N ASN A 301 -30.96 21.41 13.67
CA ASN A 301 -31.25 22.79 13.29
C ASN A 301 -30.54 23.19 11.99
N ILE A 302 -29.27 22.82 11.81
CA ILE A 302 -28.54 23.04 10.56
C ILE A 302 -29.25 22.33 9.39
N LEU A 303 -29.71 21.10 9.59
CA LEU A 303 -30.46 20.36 8.58
C LEU A 303 -31.80 21.01 8.24
N GLU A 304 -32.52 21.55 9.23
CA GLU A 304 -33.75 22.33 9.01
C GLU A 304 -33.50 23.60 8.18
N LYS A 305 -32.39 24.31 8.44
CA LYS A 305 -31.96 25.46 7.66
C LYS A 305 -31.64 25.10 6.21
N LEU A 306 -30.93 24.00 6.01
CA LEU A 306 -30.68 23.48 4.65
C LEU A 306 -31.98 23.17 3.91
N ARG A 307 -32.94 22.52 4.58
CA ARG A 307 -34.26 22.20 4.03
C ARG A 307 -35.13 23.42 3.75
N SER A 308 -34.92 24.53 4.47
CA SER A 308 -35.60 25.80 4.23
C SER A 308 -34.95 26.63 3.11
N GLY A 309 -33.85 26.16 2.54
CA GLY A 309 -33.16 26.77 1.41
C GLY A 309 -31.99 27.69 1.78
N GLU A 310 -31.47 27.61 3.02
CA GLU A 310 -30.20 28.26 3.35
C GLU A 310 -29.03 27.63 2.59
N ASP A 311 -28.01 28.44 2.32
CA ASP A 311 -26.86 28.03 1.51
C ASP A 311 -25.96 27.04 2.26
N PHE A 312 -25.71 25.88 1.64
CA PHE A 312 -24.87 24.84 2.23
C PHE A 312 -23.44 25.32 2.50
N TYR A 313 -22.84 26.09 1.60
CA TYR A 313 -21.45 26.49 1.72
C TYR A 313 -21.25 27.44 2.91
N GLU A 314 -22.18 28.36 3.15
CA GLU A 314 -22.15 29.24 4.32
C GLU A 314 -22.36 28.48 5.63
N LEU A 315 -23.31 27.54 5.67
CA LEU A 315 -23.52 26.71 6.85
C LEU A 315 -22.32 25.82 7.14
N ALA A 316 -21.69 25.25 6.11
CA ALA A 316 -20.48 24.47 6.27
C ALA A 316 -19.30 25.32 6.78
N ARG A 317 -19.08 26.53 6.24
CA ARG A 317 -18.06 27.47 6.74
C ARG A 317 -18.27 27.84 8.21
N THR A 318 -19.54 27.96 8.62
CA THR A 318 -19.90 28.43 9.96
C THR A 318 -19.85 27.32 10.99
N TYR A 319 -20.30 26.11 10.63
CA TYR A 319 -20.60 25.06 11.60
C TYR A 319 -19.76 23.80 11.44
N SER A 320 -19.14 23.54 10.29
CA SER A 320 -18.32 22.33 10.11
C SER A 320 -17.02 22.45 10.90
N GLU A 321 -16.63 21.37 11.57
CA GLU A 321 -15.37 21.23 12.30
C GLU A 321 -14.29 20.51 11.49
N ASP A 322 -14.58 20.16 10.24
CA ASP A 322 -13.54 19.79 9.28
C ASP A 322 -12.96 21.07 8.65
N ASP A 323 -11.93 21.62 9.28
CA ASP A 323 -11.28 22.88 8.86
C ASP A 323 -10.90 22.87 7.37
N SER A 324 -10.50 21.72 6.83
CA SER A 324 -10.01 21.59 5.45
C SER A 324 -11.11 21.76 4.39
N SER A 325 -12.31 21.24 4.65
CA SER A 325 -13.46 21.42 3.77
C SER A 325 -14.25 22.67 4.13
N ALA A 326 -14.36 23.04 5.41
CA ALA A 326 -15.10 24.20 5.89
C ALA A 326 -14.67 25.48 5.16
N VAL A 327 -13.36 25.74 5.05
CA VAL A 327 -12.84 26.91 4.31
C VAL A 327 -13.22 26.92 2.82
N ARG A 328 -13.50 25.75 2.25
CA ARG A 328 -13.99 25.57 0.87
C ARG A 328 -15.52 25.45 0.79
N GLY A 329 -16.25 25.83 1.84
CA GLY A 329 -17.70 25.72 1.88
C GLY A 329 -18.20 24.29 2.09
N GLY A 330 -17.44 23.47 2.82
CA GLY A 330 -17.74 22.07 3.07
C GLY A 330 -17.47 21.15 1.89
N VAL A 331 -16.95 21.65 0.75
CA VAL A 331 -16.64 20.80 -0.40
C VAL A 331 -15.50 19.84 -0.07
N ILE A 332 -15.80 18.55 -0.08
CA ILE A 332 -14.82 17.49 0.18
C ILE A 332 -14.19 16.97 -1.11
N GLY A 333 -14.86 17.14 -2.24
CA GLY A 333 -14.30 16.80 -3.55
C GLY A 333 -15.36 16.64 -4.63
N GLU A 334 -14.86 16.28 -5.81
CA GLU A 334 -15.65 15.95 -6.99
C GLU A 334 -15.44 14.45 -7.25
N PHE A 335 -16.53 13.69 -7.35
CA PHE A 335 -16.46 12.24 -7.42
C PHE A 335 -17.30 11.69 -8.57
N THR A 336 -16.86 10.61 -9.20
CA THR A 336 -17.76 9.76 -9.98
C THR A 336 -18.53 8.85 -9.02
N LYS A 337 -19.69 8.34 -9.44
CA LYS A 337 -20.52 7.44 -8.62
C LYS A 337 -19.77 6.20 -8.13
N ASP A 338 -18.84 5.70 -8.93
CA ASP A 338 -18.01 4.52 -8.59
C ASP A 338 -16.94 4.83 -7.54
N ASN A 339 -16.52 6.10 -7.47
CA ASN A 339 -15.43 6.58 -6.61
C ASN A 339 -15.93 7.33 -5.37
N TYR A 340 -17.21 7.24 -5.02
CA TYR A 340 -17.66 7.74 -3.74
C TYR A 340 -16.94 7.05 -2.59
N PRO A 341 -16.51 7.78 -1.56
CA PRO A 341 -15.93 7.18 -0.37
C PRO A 341 -16.89 6.18 0.27
N GLU A 342 -16.37 5.00 0.58
CA GLU A 342 -17.17 3.83 0.99
C GLU A 342 -18.07 4.12 2.19
N LEU A 343 -17.57 4.93 3.14
CA LEU A 343 -18.27 5.28 4.38
C LEU A 343 -19.66 5.89 4.14
N PHE A 344 -19.85 6.59 3.02
CA PHE A 344 -21.08 7.33 2.76
C PHE A 344 -21.63 7.18 1.35
N LYS A 345 -21.08 6.22 0.58
CA LYS A 345 -21.52 5.89 -0.77
C LYS A 345 -23.02 5.62 -0.87
N ASP A 346 -23.56 4.80 0.02
CA ASP A 346 -24.98 4.41 0.00
C ASP A 346 -25.93 5.59 0.24
N TYR A 347 -25.50 6.57 1.04
CA TYR A 347 -26.27 7.78 1.27
C TYR A 347 -26.24 8.71 0.05
N LEU A 348 -25.11 8.81 -0.65
CA LEU A 348 -24.95 9.73 -1.79
C LEU A 348 -25.59 9.23 -3.09
N VAL A 349 -25.60 7.91 -3.33
CA VAL A 349 -26.11 7.33 -4.58
C VAL A 349 -27.58 7.69 -4.83
N ASN A 350 -28.36 7.80 -3.76
CA ASN A 350 -29.81 8.02 -3.83
C ASN A 350 -30.23 9.51 -3.70
N LEU A 351 -29.28 10.44 -3.57
CA LEU A 351 -29.57 11.87 -3.48
C LEU A 351 -29.67 12.52 -4.87
N ASP A 352 -30.65 13.42 -5.01
CA ASP A 352 -30.70 14.37 -6.11
C ASP A 352 -29.78 15.59 -5.85
N TYR A 353 -29.53 16.38 -6.91
CA TYR A 353 -28.67 17.56 -6.77
C TYR A 353 -29.35 18.66 -5.96
N GLY A 354 -28.61 19.25 -5.04
CA GLY A 354 -29.12 20.19 -4.05
C GLY A 354 -29.75 19.52 -2.83
N GLU A 355 -29.79 18.19 -2.78
CA GLU A 355 -30.28 17.45 -1.62
C GLU A 355 -29.17 17.07 -0.64
N TYR A 356 -29.60 16.76 0.57
CA TYR A 356 -28.75 16.45 1.71
C TYR A 356 -29.23 15.16 2.37
N THR A 357 -28.30 14.44 3.01
CA THR A 357 -28.64 13.30 3.83
C THR A 357 -29.44 13.73 5.06
N ASP A 358 -30.14 12.78 5.68
CA ASP A 358 -30.49 12.91 7.09
C ASP A 358 -29.22 13.01 7.96
N LEU A 359 -29.40 13.37 9.23
CA LEU A 359 -28.31 13.41 10.19
C LEU A 359 -27.75 12.00 10.40
N ILE A 360 -26.50 11.80 10.01
CA ILE A 360 -25.79 10.54 10.19
C ILE A 360 -24.96 10.63 11.46
N LYS A 361 -25.08 9.63 12.32
CA LYS A 361 -24.27 9.49 13.53
C LYS A 361 -23.36 8.28 13.42
N GLN A 362 -22.07 8.51 13.56
CA GLN A 362 -21.06 7.45 13.60
C GLN A 362 -20.07 7.76 14.72
N ASP A 363 -19.99 6.86 15.70
CA ASP A 363 -19.22 7.07 16.92
C ASP A 363 -19.58 8.39 17.61
N ASN A 364 -18.59 9.27 17.84
CA ASN A 364 -18.76 10.62 18.39
C ASN A 364 -18.81 11.69 17.29
N MET A 365 -19.12 11.34 16.05
CA MET A 365 -19.20 12.27 14.94
C MET A 365 -20.61 12.31 14.35
N LEU A 366 -21.02 13.51 13.97
CA LEU A 366 -22.27 13.82 13.32
C LEU A 366 -21.99 14.39 11.93
N TYR A 367 -22.70 13.91 10.92
CA TYR A 367 -22.50 14.30 9.53
C TYR A 367 -23.82 14.68 8.86
N ILE A 368 -23.74 15.68 8.00
CA ILE A 368 -24.68 15.95 6.92
C ILE A 368 -23.87 16.01 5.64
N PHE A 369 -24.17 15.11 4.69
CA PHE A 369 -23.59 15.17 3.36
C PHE A 369 -24.55 15.83 2.39
N GLY A 370 -24.01 16.56 1.41
CA GLY A 370 -24.79 17.20 0.36
C GLY A 370 -24.29 16.81 -1.02
N LYS A 371 -25.21 16.47 -1.92
CA LYS A 371 -24.90 16.33 -3.34
C LYS A 371 -25.14 17.67 -4.00
N LEU A 372 -24.14 18.54 -3.96
CA LEU A 372 -24.32 19.97 -4.16
C LEU A 372 -24.67 20.32 -5.60
N LYS A 373 -23.85 19.86 -6.55
CA LYS A 373 -24.09 20.11 -7.97
C LYS A 373 -23.47 19.07 -8.87
N LYS A 374 -24.05 19.01 -10.06
CA LYS A 374 -23.56 18.23 -11.19
C LYS A 374 -22.43 18.97 -11.89
N ILE A 375 -21.31 18.28 -12.12
CA ILE A 375 -20.21 18.77 -12.94
C ILE A 375 -20.27 18.02 -14.27
N PRO A 376 -20.63 18.70 -15.37
CA PRO A 376 -20.77 18.04 -16.66
C PRO A 376 -19.43 17.54 -17.16
N ALA A 377 -19.47 16.50 -17.99
CA ALA A 377 -18.30 16.04 -18.70
C ALA A 377 -17.72 17.18 -19.55
N ARG A 378 -16.41 17.36 -19.48
CA ARG A 378 -15.69 18.43 -20.18
C ARG A 378 -14.25 18.01 -20.48
N PRO A 379 -13.55 18.68 -21.41
CA PRO A 379 -12.11 18.46 -21.54
C PRO A 379 -11.38 18.76 -20.23
N TYR A 380 -10.32 18.00 -19.96
CA TYR A 380 -9.37 18.34 -18.92
C TYR A 380 -8.65 19.65 -19.28
N LYS A 381 -8.45 20.49 -18.29
CA LYS A 381 -7.54 21.63 -18.41
C LYS A 381 -6.11 21.13 -18.36
N TYR A 382 -5.20 21.84 -19.02
CA TYR A 382 -3.79 21.49 -19.05
C TYR A 382 -3.21 21.28 -17.65
N GLU A 383 -3.54 22.18 -16.71
CA GLU A 383 -3.02 22.14 -15.33
C GLU A 383 -3.56 20.95 -14.53
N GLU A 384 -4.73 20.41 -14.90
CA GLU A 384 -5.36 19.27 -14.20
C GLU A 384 -4.68 17.94 -14.53
N ILE A 385 -3.99 17.86 -15.67
CA ILE A 385 -3.36 16.64 -16.17
C ILE A 385 -1.87 16.82 -16.49
N TYR A 386 -1.27 17.95 -16.12
CA TYR A 386 0.12 18.29 -16.43
C TYR A 386 1.10 17.18 -16.05
N GLU A 387 1.05 16.67 -14.82
CA GLU A 387 1.97 15.61 -14.38
C GLU A 387 1.79 14.31 -15.18
N ARG A 388 0.53 13.96 -15.48
CA ARG A 388 0.23 12.78 -16.31
C ARG A 388 0.74 12.95 -17.74
N LEU A 389 0.57 14.14 -18.33
CA LEU A 389 1.10 14.47 -19.65
C LEU A 389 2.63 14.42 -19.65
N ARG A 390 3.26 14.97 -18.61
CA ARG A 390 4.71 14.94 -18.44
C ARG A 390 5.24 13.51 -18.40
N GLU A 391 4.58 12.61 -17.67
CA GLU A 391 4.93 11.18 -17.65
C GLU A 391 4.76 10.52 -19.02
N MET A 392 3.71 10.84 -19.78
CA MET A 392 3.51 10.33 -21.13
C MET A 392 4.63 10.78 -22.08
N VAL A 393 4.99 12.06 -22.05
CA VAL A 393 6.09 12.61 -22.87
C VAL A 393 7.42 11.98 -22.50
N ILE A 394 7.67 11.74 -21.20
CA ILE A 394 8.85 10.99 -20.76
C ILE A 394 8.83 9.59 -21.38
N SER A 395 7.74 8.86 -21.22
CA SER A 395 7.59 7.48 -21.72
C SER A 395 7.80 7.37 -23.23
N GLU A 396 7.25 8.31 -24.00
CA GLU A 396 7.42 8.34 -25.46
C GLU A 396 8.89 8.59 -25.83
N LYS A 397 9.54 9.57 -25.19
CA LYS A 397 10.97 9.82 -25.39
C LYS A 397 11.85 8.67 -24.93
N GLU A 398 11.54 8.01 -23.81
CA GLU A 398 12.30 6.81 -23.38
C GLU A 398 12.24 5.75 -24.48
N SER A 399 11.06 5.54 -25.07
CA SER A 399 10.82 4.54 -26.12
C SER A 399 11.59 4.89 -27.40
N GLU A 400 11.50 6.14 -27.88
CA GLU A 400 12.20 6.58 -29.10
C GLU A 400 13.73 6.48 -28.94
N LEU A 401 14.26 6.95 -27.81
CA LEU A 401 15.69 6.87 -27.53
C LEU A 401 16.17 5.42 -27.41
N TYR A 402 15.39 4.57 -26.75
CA TYR A 402 15.72 3.15 -26.63
C TYR A 402 15.75 2.47 -28.00
N GLU A 403 14.74 2.69 -28.85
CA GLU A 403 14.72 2.13 -30.21
C GLU A 403 15.91 2.59 -31.05
N ASN A 404 16.25 3.89 -30.99
CA ASN A 404 17.38 4.43 -31.72
C ASN A 404 18.70 3.86 -31.21
N TRP A 405 18.85 3.73 -29.90
CA TRP A 405 20.01 3.10 -29.28
C TRP A 405 20.16 1.64 -29.69
N ILE A 406 19.08 0.85 -29.70
CA ILE A 406 19.09 -0.53 -30.21
C ILE A 406 19.52 -0.59 -31.68
N LYS A 407 19.02 0.32 -32.53
CA LYS A 407 19.44 0.41 -33.94
C LYS A 407 20.94 0.73 -34.09
N GLU A 408 21.51 1.50 -33.17
CA GLU A 408 22.96 1.75 -33.12
C GLU A 408 23.72 0.51 -32.68
N LEU A 409 23.30 -0.16 -31.59
CA LEU A 409 23.92 -1.39 -31.13
C LEU A 409 23.90 -2.50 -32.19
N LEU A 410 22.82 -2.61 -32.97
CA LEU A 410 22.72 -3.53 -34.11
C LEU A 410 23.72 -3.23 -35.24
N LYS A 411 24.14 -1.98 -35.41
CA LYS A 411 25.17 -1.60 -36.41
C LYS A 411 26.58 -1.83 -35.90
N GLU A 412 26.79 -1.64 -34.60
CA GLU A 412 28.09 -1.82 -33.94
C GLU A 412 28.44 -3.30 -33.74
N ASN A 413 27.44 -4.17 -33.62
CA ASN A 413 27.60 -5.58 -33.27
C ASN A 413 27.19 -6.51 -34.43
N TYR A 414 27.89 -7.64 -34.57
CA TYR A 414 27.47 -8.69 -35.51
C TYR A 414 26.20 -9.38 -35.01
N VAL A 415 25.11 -9.27 -35.77
CA VAL A 415 23.86 -9.98 -35.49
C VAL A 415 23.44 -10.79 -36.73
N GLU A 416 23.18 -12.07 -36.54
CA GLU A 416 22.73 -12.98 -37.59
C GLU A 416 21.54 -13.78 -37.07
N ILE A 417 20.36 -13.59 -37.68
CA ILE A 417 19.16 -14.37 -37.39
C ILE A 417 19.13 -15.58 -38.33
N LEU A 418 18.95 -16.77 -37.75
CA LEU A 418 18.98 -18.08 -38.41
C LEU A 418 17.65 -18.84 -38.23
N LEU A 419 16.60 -18.14 -37.83
CA LEU A 419 15.26 -18.72 -37.71
C LEU A 419 14.71 -18.98 -39.10
N ASP A 420 14.40 -20.25 -39.41
CA ASP A 420 13.71 -20.63 -40.65
C ASP A 420 12.29 -20.01 -40.64
N GLU A 421 11.88 -19.35 -41.73
CA GLU A 421 10.51 -18.78 -41.90
C GLU A 421 9.39 -19.83 -41.78
#